data_AF-A0A916CL90-F1
#
_entry.id   AF-A0A916CL90-F1
#
_cell.length_a   1.000
_cell.length_b   1.000
_cell.length_c   1.000
_cell.angle_alpha   90.00
_cell.angle_beta   90.00
_cell.angle_gamma   90.00
#
_symmetry.space_group_name_H-M   'P 1'
#
loop_
_entity.id
_entity.type
_entity.pdbx_description
1 polymer ?
#
loop_
_entity_poly.entity_id
_entity_poly.type
_entity_poly.pdbx_seq_one_letter_code
_entity_poly.pdbx_strand_id
1 'polypeptide(L)' 'KLADPLKLTALADDGIVEAVEIPFALFYMGVQWHPECLVDTVPEMQSLFRQFVESCTH' A
#
# COMPACT_ATOMS: atom_id res chain seq x y z
N LYS A 1 15.93 -7.09 -2.65
CA LYS A 1 16.53 -6.03 -1.80
C LYS A 1 15.75 -4.75 -2.08
N LEU A 2 15.28 -4.05 -1.06
CA LEU A 2 14.58 -2.77 -1.22
C LEU A 2 15.59 -1.63 -1.37
N ALA A 3 15.18 -0.56 -2.06
CA ALA A 3 15.95 0.68 -2.08
C ALA A 3 15.85 1.37 -0.71
N ASP A 4 16.91 2.08 -0.31
CA ASP A 4 17.01 2.75 1.00
C ASP A 4 15.79 3.58 1.45
N PRO A 5 15.09 4.34 0.56
CA PRO A 5 13.92 5.11 1.00
C PRO A 5 12.67 4.25 1.28
N LEU A 6 12.64 2.99 0.83
CA LEU A 6 11.48 2.11 0.95
C LEU A 6 11.53 1.33 2.25
N LYS A 7 10.42 1.33 2.97
CA LYS A 7 10.18 0.50 4.15
C LYS A 7 9.20 -0.61 3.82
N LEU A 8 9.54 -1.84 4.21
CA LEU A 8 8.67 -3.01 4.09
C LEU A 8 7.49 -2.90 5.07
N THR A 9 6.27 -3.05 4.57
CA THR A 9 5.03 -2.95 5.38
C THR A 9 4.12 -4.17 5.29
N ALA A 10 4.25 -5.01 4.26
CA ALA A 10 3.62 -6.33 4.21
C ALA A 10 4.56 -7.37 3.60
N LEU A 11 4.52 -8.58 4.16
CA LEU A 11 5.29 -9.74 3.74
C LEU A 11 4.36 -10.95 3.70
N ALA A 12 4.39 -11.72 2.63
CA ALA A 12 3.72 -13.01 2.54
C ALA A 12 4.50 -14.11 3.28
N ASP A 13 3.85 -15.23 3.58
CA ASP A 13 4.44 -16.36 4.31
C ASP A 13 5.63 -17.01 3.57
N ASP A 14 5.71 -16.85 2.25
CA ASP A 14 6.81 -17.30 1.40
C ASP A 14 7.99 -16.31 1.35
N GLY A 15 7.87 -15.16 2.04
CA GLY A 15 8.89 -14.13 2.09
C GLY A 15 8.85 -13.13 0.93
N ILE A 16 7.82 -13.17 0.08
CA ILE A 16 7.60 -12.14 -0.95
C ILE A 16 7.11 -10.84 -0.31
N VAL A 17 7.70 -9.72 -0.72
CA VAL A 17 7.27 -8.39 -0.28
C VAL A 17 5.98 -8.02 -0.99
N GLU A 18 4.94 -7.78 -0.21
CA GLU A 18 3.60 -7.47 -0.70
C GLU A 18 3.28 -5.98 -0.62
N ALA A 19 3.88 -5.24 0.32
CA ALA A 19 3.70 -3.80 0.41
C ALA A 19 4.96 -3.07 0.90
N VAL A 20 5.11 -1.84 0.42
CA VAL A 20 6.14 -0.89 0.83
C VAL A 20 5.57 0.52 1.00
N GLU A 21 6.19 1.29 1.89
CA GLU A 21 5.90 2.72 2.10
C GLU A 21 7.18 3.57 2.00
N ILE A 22 7.03 4.89 1.80
CA ILE A 22 8.10 5.88 2.00
C ILE A 22 7.68 6.75 3.19
N PRO A 23 8.24 6.54 4.40
CA PRO A 23 7.74 7.15 5.64
C PRO A 23 7.75 8.69 5.68
N PHE A 24 8.52 9.33 4.80
CA PHE A 24 8.72 10.78 4.73
C PHE A 24 8.06 11.42 3.50
N ALA A 25 7.33 10.65 2.68
CA ALA A 25 6.46 11.20 1.66
C ALA A 25 5.13 11.66 2.28
N LEU A 26 4.44 12.63 1.66
CA LEU A 26 3.09 13.04 2.07
C LEU A 26 2.15 11.83 2.07
N PHE A 27 2.18 11.07 0.99
CA PHE A 27 1.56 9.76 0.90
C PHE A 27 2.32 8.93 -0.13
N TYR A 28 2.77 7.73 0.28
CA TYR A 28 3.30 6.74 -0.63
C TYR A 28 3.00 5.35 -0.08
N MET A 29 2.28 4.57 -0.86
CA MET A 29 2.04 3.16 -0.58
C MET A 29 2.08 2.40 -1.91
N GLY A 30 2.97 1.43 -2.00
CA GLY A 30 3.03 0.46 -3.09
C GLY A 30 2.55 -0.89 -2.57
N VAL A 31 1.58 -1.49 -3.26
CA VAL A 31 1.10 -2.84 -2.99
C VAL A 31 1.28 -3.70 -4.24
N GLN A 32 1.61 -4.97 -4.04
CA GLN A 32 1.85 -5.91 -5.13
C GLN A 32 0.55 -6.59 -5.61
N TRP A 33 -0.44 -6.75 -4.72
CA TRP A 33 -1.75 -7.26 -5.08
C TRP A 33 -2.59 -6.21 -5.81
N HIS A 34 -3.76 -6.64 -6.30
CA HIS A 34 -4.73 -5.82 -7.03
C HIS A 34 -5.89 -5.40 -6.12
N PRO A 35 -5.75 -4.38 -5.24
CA PRO A 35 -6.81 -3.95 -4.35
C PRO A 35 -8.06 -3.49 -5.10
N GLU A 36 -7.92 -2.98 -6.32
CA GLU A 36 -9.01 -2.57 -7.21
C GLU A 36 -9.94 -3.72 -7.59
N CYS A 37 -9.44 -4.95 -7.64
CA CYS A 37 -10.23 -6.14 -7.93
C CYS A 37 -10.95 -6.69 -6.69
N LEU A 38 -10.65 -6.16 -5.51
CA LEU A 38 -11.08 -6.71 -4.23
C LEU A 38 -12.01 -5.76 -3.45
N VAL A 39 -12.21 -4.53 -3.90
CA VAL A 39 -13.00 -3.51 -3.19
C VAL A 39 -14.45 -3.90 -2.89
N ASP A 40 -15.03 -4.81 -3.69
CA ASP A 40 -16.42 -5.26 -3.53
C ASP A 40 -16.55 -6.43 -2.55
N THR A 41 -15.48 -7.20 -2.34
CA THR A 41 -15.49 -8.44 -1.56
C THR A 41 -14.69 -8.33 -0.26
N VAL A 42 -13.71 -7.42 -0.22
CA VAL A 42 -12.83 -7.12 0.92
C VAL A 42 -12.95 -5.61 1.19
N PRO A 43 -13.89 -5.18 2.05
CA PRO A 43 -14.17 -3.77 2.30
C PRO A 43 -12.95 -2.95 2.75
N GLU A 44 -11.98 -3.60 3.40
CA GLU A 44 -10.72 -2.99 3.83
C GLU A 44 -9.90 -2.44 2.66
N MET A 45 -10.03 -3.01 1.45
CA MET A 45 -9.30 -2.53 0.27
C MET A 45 -9.72 -1.13 -0.14
N GLN A 46 -10.95 -0.71 0.18
CA GLN A 46 -11.39 0.67 -0.04
C GLN A 46 -10.60 1.68 0.81
N SER A 47 -10.04 1.27 1.94
CA SER A 47 -9.29 2.17 2.82
C SER A 47 -8.01 2.69 2.17
N LEU A 48 -7.38 1.90 1.29
CA LEU A 48 -6.18 2.30 0.55
C LEU A 48 -6.48 3.47 -0.39
N PHE A 49 -7.56 3.34 -1.17
CA PHE A 49 -7.99 4.37 -2.10
C PHE A 49 -8.52 5.61 -1.37
N ARG A 50 -9.24 5.43 -0.27
CA ARG A 50 -9.74 6.54 0.55
C ARG A 50 -8.59 7.39 1.08
N GLN A 51 -7.60 6.76 1.72
CA GLN A 51 -6.45 7.47 2.27
C GLN A 51 -5.62 8.16 1.17
N PHE A 52 -5.49 7.52 0.00
CA PHE A 52 -4.85 8.15 -1.15
C PHE A 52 -5.58 9.43 -1.58
N VAL A 53 -6.91 9.37 -1.77
CA VAL A 53 -7.71 10.54 -2.17
C VAL A 53 -7.66 11.64 -1.11
N GLU A 54 -7.84 11.30 0.17
CA GLU A 54 -7.73 12.26 1.27
C GLU A 54 -6.39 12.99 1.23
N SER A 55 -5.29 12.25 1.03
CA SER A 55 -3.93 12.81 0.93
C SER A 55 -3.70 13.70 -0.29
N CYS A 56 -4.52 13.61 -1.33
CA CYS A 56 -4.46 14.49 -2.51
C CYS A 56 -5.31 15.76 -2.36
N THR A 57 -6.17 15.83 -1.34
CA THR A 57 -7.10 16.95 -1.12
C THR A 57 -6.70 17.87 0.04
N HIS A 58 -5.60 17.55 0.71
CA HIS A 58 -4.95 18.37 1.74
C HIS A 58 -3.77 19.14 1.16
#